data_AF-W4GED6-F1
#
_entry.id   AF-W4GED6-F1
#
_cell.length_a   1.000
_cell.length_b   1.000
_cell.length_c   1.000
_cell.angle_alpha   90.00
_cell.angle_beta   90.00
_cell.angle_gamma   90.00
#
_symmetry.space_group_name_H-M   'P 1'
#
loop_
_entity.id
_entity.type
_entity.pdbx_description
1 polymer ?
#
loop_
_entity_poly.entity_id
_entity_poly.type
_entity_poly.pdbx_seq_one_letter_code
_entity_poly.pdbx_strand_id
1 'polypeptide(L)'
;MLVVLAVLAVVLSIVLEPASASLSLALNASCHTFVYRGSPGPLMSEFLAAKAAFHDESAVCFQQDVDLLRQSTAILYYPRHDAHAAKSCLLRGLPSAETYTGPVSAVDLVAFVNQRAHTHRLPDGQINPLASIARALESQLFTVPATTSSCKTVAAHDMTPELFEQFILRNEPLIIQRAAPELVNATEWSTQSLLERIGSRQVHVKVSPTGDFEGCEPLAWWEGANDTIPDFVLKNLESPDRVLVRPAAANMAFSSFVNRLTTALPSTTSYYLEYLSMATYVPELLTNAPQFPWATSSFLQLDVANLWFGDGKSVGKLHFDAYENLMTMVSGQKQFVLYDPSDNTRLYEGHIREVRGDKKGWVHERVV
;
A
#
# COMPACT_ATOMS: atom_id res chain seq x y z
N MET A 1 9.34 49.03 -79.29
CA MET A 1 9.45 49.70 -77.98
C MET A 1 8.19 49.40 -77.19
N LEU A 2 8.22 48.38 -76.33
CA LEU A 2 7.19 48.10 -75.35
C LEU A 2 7.94 47.48 -74.16
N VAL A 3 8.15 48.28 -73.12
CA VAL A 3 8.81 47.86 -71.89
C VAL A 3 7.72 47.28 -70.99
N VAL A 4 7.75 45.97 -70.76
CA VAL A 4 6.88 45.30 -69.79
C VAL A 4 7.59 45.35 -68.44
N LEU A 5 7.12 46.21 -67.53
CA LEU A 5 7.51 46.18 -66.12
C LEU A 5 6.82 44.98 -65.47
N ALA A 6 7.59 43.96 -65.09
CA ALA A 6 7.14 42.91 -64.19
C ALA A 6 7.25 43.42 -62.74
N VAL A 7 6.12 43.61 -62.08
CA VAL A 7 6.06 43.91 -60.65
C VAL A 7 6.11 42.58 -59.89
N LEU A 8 7.23 42.31 -59.20
CA LEU A 8 7.32 41.23 -58.22
C LEU A 8 6.68 41.72 -56.90
N ALA A 9 5.52 41.19 -56.55
CA ALA A 9 4.95 41.34 -55.22
C ALA A 9 5.34 40.12 -54.37
N VAL A 10 6.17 40.32 -53.35
CA VAL A 10 6.47 39.32 -52.32
C VAL A 10 5.42 39.45 -51.23
N VAL A 11 4.46 38.52 -51.17
CA VAL A 11 3.53 38.40 -50.05
C VAL A 11 4.24 37.61 -48.96
N LEU A 12 4.65 38.29 -47.88
CA LEU A 12 5.19 37.65 -46.68
C LEU A 12 3.99 37.15 -45.85
N SER A 13 3.55 35.92 -46.09
CA SER A 13 2.56 35.26 -45.24
C SER A 13 3.24 34.81 -43.94
N ILE A 14 3.17 35.63 -42.89
CA ILE A 14 3.52 35.21 -41.54
C ILE A 14 2.40 34.31 -41.03
N VAL A 15 2.63 33.00 -41.08
CA VAL A 15 1.80 32.05 -40.33
C VAL A 15 2.19 32.21 -38.87
N LEU A 16 1.37 32.95 -38.11
CA LEU A 16 1.35 32.84 -36.66
C LEU A 16 0.79 31.47 -36.32
N GLU A 17 1.67 30.47 -36.18
CA GLU A 17 1.33 29.28 -35.44
C GLU A 17 0.91 29.75 -34.04
N PRO A 18 -0.28 29.36 -33.53
CA PRO A 18 -0.57 29.57 -32.14
C PRO A 18 0.44 28.68 -31.41
N ALA A 19 1.44 29.31 -30.82
CA ALA A 19 2.23 28.68 -29.78
C ALA A 19 1.25 28.35 -28.66
N SER A 20 0.64 27.16 -28.72
CA SER A 20 0.21 26.45 -27.53
C SER A 20 1.48 26.04 -26.81
N ALA A 21 2.17 27.04 -26.24
CA ALA A 21 3.10 26.83 -25.16
C ALA A 21 2.23 26.46 -23.95
N SER A 22 1.71 25.24 -23.94
CA SER A 22 1.53 24.54 -22.68
C SER A 22 2.94 24.44 -22.12
N LEU A 23 3.34 25.41 -21.29
CA LEU A 23 4.46 25.24 -20.37
C LEU A 23 4.21 23.89 -19.72
N SER A 24 5.02 22.89 -20.08
CA SER A 24 4.97 21.59 -19.44
C SER A 24 5.12 21.86 -17.96
N LEU A 25 4.06 21.61 -17.18
CA LEU A 25 4.02 21.83 -15.74
C LEU A 25 5.27 21.14 -15.14
N ALA A 26 6.26 21.92 -14.73
CA ALA A 26 7.54 21.41 -14.26
C ALA A 26 7.41 21.16 -12.75
N LEU A 27 7.16 19.92 -12.36
CA LEU A 27 7.12 19.57 -10.94
C LEU A 27 8.53 19.63 -10.36
N ASN A 28 8.65 20.20 -9.17
CA ASN A 28 9.92 20.22 -8.46
C ASN A 28 10.04 18.93 -7.63
N ALA A 29 11.10 18.17 -7.90
CA ALA A 29 11.41 16.91 -7.23
C ALA A 29 11.65 17.05 -5.70
N SER A 30 11.94 18.25 -5.21
CA SER A 30 12.25 18.50 -3.80
C SER A 30 11.02 18.76 -2.91
N CYS A 31 9.81 18.88 -3.46
CA CYS A 31 8.62 19.29 -2.71
C CYS A 31 7.34 18.58 -3.14
N HIS A 32 6.37 18.54 -2.23
CA HIS A 32 4.98 18.22 -2.49
C HIS A 32 4.37 19.34 -3.33
N THR A 33 3.91 19.03 -4.55
CA THR A 33 3.47 20.06 -5.49
C THR A 33 1.94 20.08 -5.62
N PHE A 34 1.35 21.23 -5.33
CA PHE A 34 -0.09 21.50 -5.45
C PHE A 34 -0.30 22.46 -6.61
N VAL A 35 -1.16 22.09 -7.54
CA VAL A 35 -1.36 22.82 -8.79
C VAL A 35 -2.82 23.19 -8.95
N TYR A 36 -3.09 24.49 -9.01
CA TYR A 36 -4.35 24.97 -9.51
C TYR A 36 -4.35 24.88 -11.04
N ARG A 37 -5.36 24.25 -11.62
CA ARG A 37 -5.52 24.10 -13.06
C ARG A 37 -6.91 24.56 -13.48
N GLY A 38 -7.03 25.67 -14.19
CA GLY A 38 -8.36 26.23 -14.51
C GLY A 38 -8.37 27.69 -14.96
N SER A 39 -9.57 28.19 -15.26
CA SER A 39 -9.83 29.63 -15.47
C SER A 39 -10.05 30.34 -14.12
N PRO A 40 -9.66 31.62 -13.96
CA PRO A 40 -9.85 32.36 -12.71
C PRO A 40 -11.27 32.26 -12.14
N GLY A 41 -11.39 32.06 -10.83
CA GLY A 41 -12.67 31.89 -10.15
C GLY A 41 -12.49 31.65 -8.65
N PRO A 42 -13.58 31.34 -7.91
CA PRO A 42 -13.55 31.18 -6.46
C PRO A 42 -12.50 30.16 -5.98
N LEU A 43 -12.38 29.03 -6.68
CA LEU A 43 -11.40 27.99 -6.35
C LEU A 43 -9.94 28.50 -6.46
N MET A 44 -9.66 29.38 -7.41
CA MET A 44 -8.33 30.00 -7.53
C MET A 44 -8.06 30.94 -6.34
N SER A 45 -9.05 31.76 -5.97
CA SER A 45 -8.93 32.67 -4.83
C SER A 45 -8.68 31.92 -3.53
N GLU A 46 -9.43 30.84 -3.28
CA GLU A 46 -9.24 29.99 -2.11
C GLU A 46 -7.88 29.26 -2.13
N PHE A 47 -7.42 28.82 -3.31
CA PHE A 47 -6.09 28.23 -3.47
C PHE A 47 -4.96 29.22 -3.16
N LEU A 48 -5.09 30.47 -3.60
CA LEU A 48 -4.14 31.53 -3.29
C LEU A 48 -4.16 31.90 -1.81
N ALA A 49 -5.33 31.94 -1.20
CA ALA A 49 -5.47 32.17 0.24
C ALA A 49 -4.82 31.03 1.04
N ALA A 50 -5.06 29.77 0.67
CA ALA A 50 -4.42 28.62 1.29
C ALA A 50 -2.90 28.64 1.15
N LYS A 51 -2.37 29.04 -0.01
CA LYS A 51 -0.92 29.17 -0.25
C LYS A 51 -0.23 30.05 0.80
N ALA A 52 -0.87 31.11 1.29
CA ALA A 52 -0.27 32.02 2.27
C ALA A 52 0.10 31.32 3.58
N ALA A 53 -0.62 30.26 3.96
CA ALA A 53 -0.36 29.49 5.18
C ALA A 53 0.97 28.71 5.15
N PHE A 54 1.57 28.52 3.96
CA PHE A 54 2.74 27.66 3.75
C PHE A 54 3.99 28.43 3.30
N HIS A 55 4.05 29.75 3.54
CA HIS A 55 5.16 30.59 3.07
C HIS A 55 6.54 30.18 3.62
N ASP A 56 6.58 29.55 4.79
CA ASP A 56 7.81 29.05 5.42
C ASP A 56 8.13 27.57 5.06
N GLU A 57 7.27 26.88 4.31
CA GLU A 57 7.39 25.44 4.05
C GLU A 57 8.12 25.15 2.74
N SER A 58 9.44 25.02 2.82
CA SER A 58 10.28 24.71 1.64
C SER A 58 9.95 23.37 0.95
N ALA A 59 9.30 22.45 1.67
CA ALA A 59 8.86 21.16 1.16
C ALA A 59 7.49 21.22 0.45
N VAL A 60 6.85 22.39 0.35
CA VAL A 60 5.55 22.58 -0.30
C VAL A 60 5.66 23.57 -1.45
N CYS A 61 5.23 23.16 -2.64
CA CYS A 61 5.24 23.98 -3.85
C CYS A 61 3.82 24.24 -4.34
N PHE A 62 3.51 25.49 -4.61
CA PHE A 62 2.25 25.89 -5.25
C PHE A 62 2.50 26.35 -6.67
N GLN A 63 1.82 25.73 -7.64
CA GLN A 63 1.86 26.13 -9.05
C GLN A 63 0.46 26.50 -9.56
N GLN A 64 0.43 27.26 -10.64
CA GLN A 64 -0.80 27.71 -11.29
C GLN A 64 -0.67 27.45 -12.80
N ASP A 65 -1.62 26.69 -13.32
CA ASP A 65 -1.82 26.41 -14.74
C ASP A 65 -3.15 27.10 -15.12
N VAL A 66 -3.06 28.41 -15.36
CA VAL A 66 -4.22 29.26 -15.65
C VAL A 66 -4.47 29.32 -17.14
N ASP A 67 -5.67 28.94 -17.55
CA ASP A 67 -6.13 29.00 -18.94
C ASP A 67 -7.54 29.58 -18.95
N LEU A 68 -7.69 30.76 -19.56
CA LEU A 68 -8.95 31.50 -19.61
C LEU A 68 -10.06 30.75 -20.37
N LEU A 69 -9.69 29.83 -21.27
CA LEU A 69 -10.63 29.07 -22.10
C LEU A 69 -11.00 27.71 -21.48
N ARG A 70 -10.35 27.33 -20.39
CA ARG A 70 -10.54 26.02 -19.76
C ARG A 70 -11.87 25.98 -19.01
N GLN A 71 -12.74 25.05 -19.42
CA GLN A 71 -14.10 24.91 -18.87
C GLN A 71 -14.14 24.28 -17.47
N SER A 72 -13.11 23.51 -17.11
CA SER A 72 -13.00 22.86 -15.80
C SER A 72 -11.91 23.50 -14.96
N THR A 73 -12.14 23.53 -13.64
CA THR A 73 -11.16 23.96 -12.65
C THR A 73 -10.92 22.82 -11.67
N ALA A 74 -9.66 22.62 -11.29
CA ALA A 74 -9.26 21.57 -10.37
C ALA A 74 -8.03 22.02 -9.55
N ILE A 75 -7.87 21.40 -8.38
CA ILE A 75 -6.61 21.44 -7.64
C ILE A 75 -6.05 20.02 -7.65
N LEU A 76 -4.80 19.92 -8.07
CA LEU A 76 -4.09 18.67 -8.28
C LEU A 76 -2.92 18.58 -7.30
N TYR A 77 -2.81 17.48 -6.60
CA TYR A 77 -1.66 17.17 -5.76
C TYR A 77 -0.76 16.14 -6.45
N TYR A 78 0.52 16.48 -6.51
CA TYR A 78 1.59 15.59 -6.93
C TYR A 78 2.50 15.34 -5.72
N PRO A 79 2.69 14.07 -5.32
CA PRO A 79 3.65 13.72 -4.28
C PRO A 79 5.05 14.22 -4.61
N ARG A 80 5.86 14.46 -3.56
CA ARG A 80 7.28 14.73 -3.74
C ARG A 80 7.90 13.58 -4.54
N HIS A 81 8.34 13.89 -5.74
CA HIS A 81 8.91 12.91 -6.65
C HIS A 81 10.43 12.95 -6.50
N ASP A 82 11.03 12.00 -5.81
CA ASP A 82 12.48 11.83 -5.88
C ASP A 82 12.85 11.46 -7.32
N ALA A 83 13.68 12.30 -7.97
CA ALA A 83 14.16 12.05 -9.33
C ALA A 83 14.98 10.75 -9.42
N HIS A 84 15.41 10.20 -8.28
CA HIS A 84 16.08 8.91 -8.14
C HIS A 84 15.16 7.79 -7.62
N ALA A 85 13.88 8.05 -7.33
CA ALA A 85 12.97 7.00 -6.90
C ALA A 85 12.72 5.97 -8.01
N ALA A 86 12.59 4.72 -7.57
CA ALA A 86 12.21 3.53 -8.31
C ALA A 86 11.02 3.67 -9.28
N LYS A 87 10.17 4.68 -9.06
CA LYS A 87 8.93 4.92 -9.83
C LYS A 87 9.09 5.87 -11.02
N SER A 88 10.21 6.59 -11.09
CA SER A 88 10.49 7.59 -12.13
C SER A 88 10.61 6.99 -13.54
N CYS A 89 11.02 5.73 -13.61
CA CYS A 89 11.21 4.99 -14.84
C CYS A 89 9.86 4.64 -15.52
N LEU A 90 8.77 4.42 -14.77
CA LEU A 90 7.53 3.86 -15.34
C LEU A 90 6.47 4.88 -15.77
N LEU A 91 6.69 6.17 -15.50
CA LEU A 91 5.73 7.22 -15.80
C LEU A 91 6.28 8.12 -16.92
N ARG A 92 5.73 7.99 -18.13
CA ARG A 92 5.90 9.05 -19.13
C ARG A 92 5.06 10.25 -18.71
N GLY A 93 5.71 11.33 -18.28
CA GLY A 93 5.05 12.55 -17.83
C GLY A 93 4.94 12.63 -16.32
N LEU A 94 4.08 13.51 -15.82
CA LEU A 94 3.92 13.73 -14.39
C LEU A 94 3.24 12.52 -13.72
N PRO A 95 3.55 12.22 -12.44
CA PRO A 95 2.85 11.18 -11.71
C PRO A 95 1.34 11.44 -11.70
N SER A 96 0.54 10.37 -11.56
CA SER A 96 -0.91 10.53 -11.43
C SER A 96 -1.20 11.48 -10.27
N ALA A 97 -1.89 12.58 -10.57
CA ALA A 97 -2.23 13.55 -9.56
C ALA A 97 -3.45 13.08 -8.78
N GLU A 98 -3.43 13.29 -7.47
CA GLU A 98 -4.65 13.25 -6.69
C GLU A 98 -5.45 14.53 -6.95
N THR A 99 -6.72 14.41 -7.28
CA THR A 99 -7.59 15.59 -7.45
C THR A 99 -8.27 15.91 -6.12
N TYR A 100 -8.21 17.18 -5.71
CA TYR A 100 -8.96 17.66 -4.56
C TYR A 100 -10.46 17.63 -4.85
N THR A 101 -11.22 16.92 -4.01
CA THR A 101 -12.69 16.77 -4.13
C THR A 101 -13.46 17.43 -2.98
N GLY A 102 -12.79 18.19 -2.11
CA GLY A 102 -13.41 18.82 -0.95
C GLY A 102 -14.09 20.16 -1.27
N PRO A 103 -14.63 20.84 -0.24
CA PRO A 103 -15.28 22.14 -0.38
C PRO A 103 -14.36 23.24 -0.92
N VAL A 104 -14.93 24.21 -1.64
CA VAL A 104 -14.17 25.37 -2.13
C VAL A 104 -13.90 26.34 -0.98
N SER A 105 -12.81 26.12 -0.26
CA SER A 105 -12.48 26.84 0.98
C SER A 105 -10.98 26.74 1.27
N ALA A 106 -10.36 27.87 1.60
CA ALA A 106 -8.95 27.93 1.98
C ALA A 106 -8.65 27.05 3.21
N VAL A 107 -9.59 26.94 4.14
CA VAL A 107 -9.45 26.11 5.35
C VAL A 107 -9.30 24.63 4.97
N ASP A 108 -10.18 24.15 4.10
CA ASP A 108 -10.18 22.75 3.66
C ASP A 108 -8.98 22.45 2.75
N LEU A 109 -8.53 23.44 1.96
CA LEU A 109 -7.31 23.33 1.16
C LEU A 109 -6.04 23.31 2.02
N VAL A 110 -5.99 24.10 3.09
CA VAL A 110 -4.89 24.03 4.08
C VAL A 110 -4.86 22.65 4.74
N ALA A 111 -6.02 22.11 5.13
CA ALA A 111 -6.11 20.75 5.66
C ALA A 111 -5.64 19.70 4.65
N PHE A 112 -6.04 19.82 3.38
CA PHE A 112 -5.61 18.95 2.29
C PHE A 112 -4.09 18.96 2.11
N VAL A 113 -3.46 20.14 2.08
CA VAL A 113 -2.01 20.29 1.97
C VAL A 113 -1.29 19.70 3.18
N ASN A 114 -1.75 20.03 4.40
CA ASN A 114 -1.17 19.52 5.65
C ASN A 114 -1.13 18.00 5.72
N GLN A 115 -2.21 17.33 5.32
CA GLN A 115 -2.31 15.87 5.36
C GLN A 115 -1.28 15.20 4.43
N ARG A 116 -0.87 15.87 3.36
CA ARG A 116 -0.01 15.31 2.31
C ARG A 116 1.46 15.69 2.46
N ALA A 117 1.72 16.86 3.02
CA ALA A 117 3.05 17.40 3.22
C ALA A 117 3.51 17.41 4.69
N HIS A 118 2.66 16.95 5.63
CA HIS A 118 2.97 16.84 7.07
C HIS A 118 3.42 18.18 7.71
N THR A 119 2.89 19.31 7.24
CA THR A 119 3.31 20.66 7.66
C THR A 119 2.56 21.19 8.88
N HIS A 120 1.34 20.71 9.13
CA HIS A 120 0.47 21.07 10.26
C HIS A 120 0.26 22.59 10.48
N ARG A 121 0.00 23.35 9.41
CA ARG A 121 -0.28 24.80 9.45
C ARG A 121 -1.75 25.11 9.71
N LEU A 122 -2.03 26.22 10.39
CA LEU A 122 -3.35 26.84 10.46
C LEU A 122 -3.57 27.75 9.24
N PRO A 123 -4.82 28.13 8.90
CA PRO A 123 -5.10 28.99 7.75
C PRO A 123 -4.42 30.36 7.79
N ASP A 124 -4.04 30.85 8.98
CA ASP A 124 -3.28 32.09 9.17
C ASP A 124 -1.75 31.90 9.04
N GLY A 125 -1.28 30.68 8.76
CA GLY A 125 0.12 30.31 8.62
C GLY A 125 0.84 29.98 9.93
N GLN A 126 0.18 30.13 11.08
CA GLN A 126 0.73 29.67 12.34
C GLN A 126 0.82 28.14 12.36
N ILE A 127 1.74 27.60 13.17
CA ILE A 127 1.81 26.16 13.38
C ILE A 127 0.63 25.73 14.26
N ASN A 128 -0.07 24.68 13.85
CA ASN A 128 -1.13 24.09 14.66
C ASN A 128 -0.50 23.60 15.98
N PRO A 129 -1.07 23.90 17.15
CA PRO A 129 -0.54 23.41 18.42
C PRO A 129 -0.35 21.89 18.49
N LEU A 130 -1.13 21.12 17.73
CA LEU A 130 -0.97 19.66 17.60
C LEU A 130 0.26 19.24 16.79
N ALA A 131 0.88 20.15 16.02
CA ALA A 131 2.06 19.86 15.21
C ALA A 131 3.23 19.35 16.06
N SER A 132 3.43 19.92 17.25
CA SER A 132 4.48 19.48 18.16
C SER A 132 4.24 18.05 18.66
N ILE A 133 2.97 17.69 18.90
CA ILE A 133 2.56 16.35 19.30
C ILE A 133 2.77 15.37 18.14
N ALA A 134 2.29 15.69 16.93
CA ALA A 134 2.45 14.85 15.75
C ALA A 134 3.93 14.58 15.44
N ARG A 135 4.75 15.63 15.40
CA ARG A 135 6.20 15.51 15.19
C ARG A 135 6.88 14.72 16.31
N ALA A 136 6.44 14.89 17.56
CA ALA A 136 6.96 14.10 18.67
C ALA A 136 6.65 12.61 18.49
N LEU A 137 5.43 12.26 18.10
CA LEU A 137 5.05 10.88 17.80
C LEU A 137 5.86 10.30 16.62
N GLU A 138 5.98 11.04 15.51
CA GLU A 138 6.79 10.64 14.35
C GLU A 138 8.26 10.44 14.73
N SER A 139 8.83 11.30 15.59
CA SER A 139 10.21 11.14 16.08
C SER A 139 10.42 9.99 17.06
N GLN A 140 9.34 9.43 17.60
CA GLN A 140 9.34 8.34 18.59
C GLN A 140 8.95 6.99 17.99
N LEU A 141 8.75 6.94 16.67
CA LEU A 141 8.55 5.70 15.95
C LEU A 141 9.68 4.71 16.28
N PHE A 142 9.29 3.46 16.44
CA PHE A 142 10.18 2.39 16.81
C PHE A 142 11.19 2.15 15.71
N THR A 143 12.46 2.09 16.11
CA THR A 143 13.55 1.67 15.25
C THR A 143 14.18 0.41 15.82
N VAL A 144 14.62 -0.48 14.93
CA VAL A 144 15.21 -1.76 15.35
C VAL A 144 16.63 -1.51 15.88
N PRO A 145 16.92 -1.73 17.17
CA PRO A 145 18.27 -1.50 17.70
C PRO A 145 19.26 -2.50 17.11
N ALA A 146 20.47 -2.04 16.75
CA ALA A 146 21.50 -2.88 16.13
C ALA A 146 21.92 -4.12 16.95
N THR A 147 21.65 -4.10 18.27
CA THR A 147 22.05 -5.15 19.22
C THR A 147 20.92 -6.13 19.56
N THR A 148 19.70 -5.89 19.09
CA THR A 148 18.51 -6.65 19.53
C THR A 148 18.00 -7.53 18.39
N SER A 149 17.72 -8.80 18.69
CA SER A 149 17.22 -9.78 17.70
C SER A 149 15.83 -10.33 18.03
N SER A 150 15.10 -9.74 18.98
CA SER A 150 13.80 -10.24 19.44
C SER A 150 12.85 -9.10 19.83
N CYS A 151 11.56 -9.27 19.59
CA CYS A 151 10.53 -8.32 20.00
C CYS A 151 10.43 -8.23 21.53
N LYS A 152 10.01 -7.06 22.03
CA LYS A 152 9.69 -6.90 23.45
C LYS A 152 8.56 -7.85 23.85
N THR A 153 8.62 -8.32 25.08
CA THR A 153 7.64 -9.26 25.63
C THR A 153 7.02 -8.69 26.89
N VAL A 154 5.70 -8.73 26.99
CA VAL A 154 4.91 -8.27 28.15
C VAL A 154 3.91 -9.37 28.50
N ALA A 155 3.69 -9.63 29.79
CA ALA A 155 2.65 -10.58 30.18
C ALA A 155 1.28 -9.91 30.14
N ALA A 156 0.23 -10.63 29.74
CA ALA A 156 -1.10 -10.06 29.57
C ALA A 156 -1.66 -9.39 30.83
N HIS A 157 -1.34 -9.90 32.03
CA HIS A 157 -1.75 -9.28 33.29
C HIS A 157 -1.10 -7.92 33.58
N ASP A 158 0.02 -7.61 32.93
CA ASP A 158 0.70 -6.31 33.02
C ASP A 158 0.26 -5.36 31.89
N MET A 159 -0.60 -5.82 30.97
CA MET A 159 -1.05 -5.04 29.83
C MET A 159 -2.25 -4.18 30.22
N THR A 160 -2.10 -2.86 30.12
CA THR A 160 -3.20 -1.89 30.24
C THR A 160 -3.54 -1.32 28.86
N PRO A 161 -4.75 -0.74 28.67
CA PRO A 161 -5.08 -0.03 27.43
C PRO A 161 -4.06 1.06 27.07
N GLU A 162 -3.60 1.84 28.05
CA GLU A 162 -2.64 2.94 27.83
C GLU A 162 -1.26 2.41 27.42
N LEU A 163 -0.81 1.30 28.02
CA LEU A 163 0.43 0.67 27.62
C LEU A 163 0.32 0.11 26.20
N PHE A 164 -0.80 -0.53 25.88
CA PHE A 164 -1.05 -1.05 24.53
C PHE A 164 -1.07 0.06 23.47
N GLU A 165 -1.76 1.18 23.75
CA GLU A 165 -1.79 2.36 22.89
C GLU A 165 -0.39 2.95 22.65
N GLN A 166 0.50 2.94 23.65
CA GLN A 166 1.88 3.40 23.46
C GLN A 166 2.65 2.55 22.44
N PHE A 167 2.42 1.24 22.39
CA PHE A 167 3.03 0.38 21.37
C PHE A 167 2.49 0.68 19.97
N ILE A 168 1.18 0.89 19.85
CA ILE A 168 0.54 1.25 18.57
C ILE A 168 1.08 2.60 18.07
N LEU A 169 1.06 3.63 18.91
CA LEU A 169 1.49 4.98 18.51
C LEU A 169 2.97 5.05 18.12
N ARG A 170 3.79 4.13 18.64
CA ARG A 170 5.20 4.02 18.28
C ARG A 170 5.46 3.04 17.14
N ASN A 171 4.45 2.34 16.62
CA ASN A 171 4.61 1.27 15.64
C ASN A 171 5.63 0.20 16.11
N GLU A 172 5.57 -0.14 17.41
CA GLU A 172 6.50 -1.07 18.05
C GLU A 172 5.89 -2.47 18.14
N PRO A 173 6.52 -3.51 17.53
CA PRO A 173 6.01 -4.87 17.61
C PRO A 173 6.20 -5.47 19.02
N LEU A 174 5.22 -6.25 19.46
CA LEU A 174 5.17 -6.79 20.81
C LEU A 174 4.67 -8.23 20.86
N ILE A 175 5.25 -9.03 21.76
CA ILE A 175 4.74 -10.36 22.15
C ILE A 175 4.00 -10.22 23.49
N ILE A 176 2.70 -10.52 23.50
CA ILE A 176 1.89 -10.51 24.72
C ILE A 176 1.69 -11.94 25.21
N GLN A 177 2.42 -12.31 26.26
CA GLN A 177 2.39 -13.67 26.80
C GLN A 177 1.16 -13.93 27.65
N ARG A 178 0.64 -15.16 27.57
CA ARG A 178 -0.52 -15.62 28.36
C ARG A 178 -1.77 -14.74 28.15
N ALA A 179 -1.95 -14.20 26.95
CA ALA A 179 -3.12 -13.39 26.59
C ALA A 179 -4.38 -14.22 26.33
N ALA A 180 -4.22 -15.47 25.89
CA ALA A 180 -5.32 -16.38 25.55
C ALA A 180 -5.09 -17.77 26.19
N PRO A 181 -4.91 -17.88 27.52
CA PRO A 181 -4.63 -19.16 28.18
C PRO A 181 -5.74 -20.21 27.97
N GLU A 182 -6.98 -19.78 27.77
CA GLU A 182 -8.14 -20.63 27.50
C GLU A 182 -8.03 -21.40 26.19
N LEU A 183 -7.24 -20.92 25.22
CA LEU A 183 -7.00 -21.65 23.97
C LEU A 183 -6.06 -22.84 24.16
N VAL A 184 -5.31 -22.88 25.26
CA VAL A 184 -4.38 -23.97 25.55
C VAL A 184 -5.19 -25.24 25.81
N ASN A 185 -5.03 -26.23 24.92
CA ASN A 185 -5.79 -27.49 24.92
C ASN A 185 -7.30 -27.34 24.65
N ALA A 186 -7.74 -26.21 24.10
CA ALA A 186 -9.12 -26.01 23.71
C ALA A 186 -9.51 -26.97 22.57
N THR A 187 -10.33 -27.97 22.89
CA THR A 187 -10.66 -29.06 21.97
C THR A 187 -11.55 -28.58 20.83
N GLU A 188 -12.34 -27.53 21.05
CA GLU A 188 -13.20 -26.92 20.04
C GLU A 188 -12.42 -26.28 18.88
N TRP A 189 -11.15 -25.95 19.09
CA TRP A 189 -10.23 -25.45 18.07
C TRP A 189 -9.37 -26.55 17.42
N SER A 190 -9.51 -27.80 17.86
CA SER A 190 -8.75 -28.92 17.29
C SER A 190 -9.11 -29.17 15.82
N THR A 191 -8.19 -29.78 15.07
CA THR A 191 -8.44 -30.21 13.70
C THR A 191 -9.66 -31.12 13.58
N GLN A 192 -9.88 -32.00 14.56
CA GLN A 192 -11.04 -32.88 14.60
C GLN A 192 -12.35 -32.09 14.72
N SER A 193 -12.43 -31.14 15.65
CA SER A 193 -13.60 -30.26 15.81
C SER A 193 -13.86 -29.43 14.55
N LEU A 194 -12.82 -28.91 13.89
CA LEU A 194 -12.97 -28.18 12.64
C LEU A 194 -13.47 -29.09 11.50
N LEU A 195 -13.00 -30.35 11.42
CA LEU A 195 -13.49 -31.33 10.46
C LEU A 195 -14.98 -31.64 10.67
N GLU A 196 -15.43 -31.80 11.91
CA GLU A 196 -16.83 -32.04 12.25
C GLU A 196 -17.73 -30.84 11.89
N ARG A 197 -17.24 -29.62 12.12
CA ARG A 197 -17.99 -28.37 11.88
C ARG A 197 -18.05 -27.98 10.40
N ILE A 198 -16.89 -27.95 9.74
CA ILE A 198 -16.74 -27.36 8.39
C ILE A 198 -16.17 -28.33 7.36
N GLY A 199 -15.97 -29.61 7.68
CA GLY A 199 -15.32 -30.59 6.81
C GLY A 199 -15.89 -30.70 5.40
N SER A 200 -17.20 -30.51 5.22
CA SER A 200 -17.87 -30.55 3.91
C SER A 200 -17.89 -29.20 3.18
N ARG A 201 -17.61 -28.09 3.89
CA ARG A 201 -17.65 -26.74 3.32
C ARG A 201 -16.47 -26.51 2.38
N GLN A 202 -16.73 -25.81 1.28
CA GLN A 202 -15.71 -25.43 0.32
C GLN A 202 -14.84 -24.30 0.90
N VAL A 203 -13.53 -24.49 0.86
CA VAL A 203 -12.52 -23.52 1.30
C VAL A 203 -11.56 -23.23 0.15
N HIS A 204 -11.00 -22.02 0.15
CA HIS A 204 -9.99 -21.61 -0.82
C HIS A 204 -8.60 -21.95 -0.28
N VAL A 205 -7.88 -22.84 -0.95
CA VAL A 205 -6.59 -23.36 -0.50
C VAL A 205 -5.50 -22.96 -1.49
N LYS A 206 -4.40 -22.45 -0.96
CA LYS A 206 -3.17 -22.24 -1.71
C LYS A 206 -2.33 -23.51 -1.74
N VAL A 207 -1.62 -23.75 -2.83
CA VAL A 207 -0.77 -24.91 -3.03
C VAL A 207 0.58 -24.46 -3.55
N SER A 208 1.65 -24.97 -2.94
CA SER A 208 3.02 -24.75 -3.38
C SER A 208 3.79 -26.07 -3.44
N PRO A 209 4.55 -26.35 -4.51
CA PRO A 209 5.38 -27.56 -4.61
C PRO A 209 6.60 -27.55 -3.67
N THR A 210 6.97 -26.37 -3.16
CA THR A 210 8.19 -26.13 -2.36
C THR A 210 7.91 -25.55 -0.97
N GLY A 211 6.68 -25.14 -0.69
CA GLY A 211 6.33 -24.38 0.52
C GLY A 211 6.56 -22.87 0.39
N ASP A 212 7.09 -22.43 -0.75
CA ASP A 212 7.18 -21.01 -1.09
C ASP A 212 5.89 -20.57 -1.76
N PHE A 213 5.09 -19.74 -1.09
CA PHE A 213 3.75 -19.39 -1.57
C PHE A 213 3.75 -18.17 -2.46
N GLU A 214 4.67 -17.24 -2.27
CA GLU A 214 4.77 -16.02 -3.05
C GLU A 214 6.23 -15.71 -3.29
N GLY A 215 6.61 -15.01 -4.36
CA GLY A 215 8.01 -14.61 -4.51
C GLY A 215 8.44 -14.28 -5.92
N CYS A 216 9.69 -13.86 -6.05
CA CYS A 216 10.26 -13.48 -7.33
C CYS A 216 11.02 -14.65 -7.98
N GLU A 217 10.61 -15.05 -9.16
CA GLU A 217 11.25 -16.12 -9.94
C GLU A 217 11.83 -15.58 -11.25
N PRO A 218 12.85 -16.25 -11.85
CA PRO A 218 13.39 -15.85 -13.15
C PRO A 218 12.34 -15.95 -14.25
N LEU A 219 12.12 -14.86 -15.00
CA LEU A 219 11.19 -14.80 -16.14
C LEU A 219 11.42 -15.93 -17.16
N ALA A 220 12.66 -16.38 -17.32
CA ALA A 220 13.01 -17.48 -18.24
C ALA A 220 12.35 -18.83 -17.88
N TRP A 221 11.86 -19.01 -16.64
CA TRP A 221 11.09 -20.19 -16.25
C TRP A 221 9.62 -20.10 -16.70
N TRP A 222 9.21 -18.92 -17.15
CA TRP A 222 7.83 -18.51 -17.36
C TRP A 222 7.64 -18.13 -18.84
N GLU A 223 7.76 -19.11 -19.74
CA GLU A 223 7.45 -18.94 -21.17
C GLU A 223 5.94 -19.02 -21.44
N GLY A 224 5.44 -18.19 -22.37
CA GLY A 224 4.08 -18.31 -22.91
C GLY A 224 3.01 -17.37 -22.35
N ALA A 225 3.39 -16.33 -21.60
CA ALA A 225 2.48 -15.23 -21.28
C ALA A 225 2.15 -14.42 -22.55
N ASN A 226 0.87 -14.14 -22.77
CA ASN A 226 0.35 -13.59 -24.02
C ASN A 226 -0.14 -12.13 -23.89
N ASP A 227 0.06 -11.51 -22.72
CA ASP A 227 -0.34 -10.13 -22.48
C ASP A 227 0.72 -9.19 -23.04
N THR A 228 0.29 -8.22 -23.84
CA THR A 228 1.21 -7.23 -24.43
C THR A 228 1.53 -6.15 -23.39
N ILE A 229 2.70 -6.23 -22.77
CA ILE A 229 3.21 -5.15 -21.92
C ILE A 229 3.82 -4.06 -22.81
N PRO A 230 3.45 -2.78 -22.66
CA PRO A 230 4.03 -1.71 -23.47
C PRO A 230 5.56 -1.62 -23.34
N ASP A 231 6.29 -1.42 -24.44
CA ASP A 231 7.75 -1.34 -24.47
C ASP A 231 8.34 -0.32 -23.48
N PHE A 232 7.64 0.79 -23.25
CA PHE A 232 8.11 1.81 -22.31
C PHE A 232 8.05 1.32 -20.86
N VAL A 233 7.13 0.41 -20.52
CA VAL A 233 7.05 -0.22 -19.19
C VAL A 233 8.20 -1.20 -19.05
N LEU A 234 8.39 -2.09 -20.03
CA LEU A 234 9.45 -3.10 -20.03
C LEU A 234 10.86 -2.50 -19.88
N LYS A 235 11.14 -1.40 -20.60
CA LYS A 235 12.43 -0.69 -20.54
C LYS A 235 12.76 -0.09 -19.18
N ASN A 236 11.77 -0.02 -18.30
CA ASN A 236 11.84 0.69 -17.03
C ASN A 236 11.52 -0.20 -15.83
N LEU A 237 11.32 -1.51 -16.03
CA LEU A 237 11.25 -2.45 -14.91
C LEU A 237 12.61 -2.53 -14.22
N GLU A 238 12.62 -2.47 -12.89
CA GLU A 238 13.84 -2.61 -12.10
C GLU A 238 14.36 -4.05 -12.11
N SER A 239 13.44 -5.02 -12.22
CA SER A 239 13.74 -6.44 -12.33
C SER A 239 13.16 -7.00 -13.62
N PRO A 240 13.71 -6.66 -14.80
CA PRO A 240 13.14 -7.03 -16.09
C PRO A 240 13.25 -8.54 -16.38
N ASP A 241 14.12 -9.25 -15.68
CA ASP A 241 14.39 -10.68 -15.79
C ASP A 241 13.65 -11.51 -14.73
N ARG A 242 12.75 -10.91 -13.94
CA ARG A 242 11.99 -11.59 -12.88
C ARG A 242 10.49 -11.36 -12.99
N VAL A 243 9.74 -12.27 -12.39
CA VAL A 243 8.30 -12.19 -12.19
C VAL A 243 7.94 -12.47 -10.74
N LEU A 244 6.95 -11.76 -10.21
CA LEU A 244 6.27 -12.08 -8.97
C LEU A 244 5.27 -13.21 -9.23
N VAL A 245 5.45 -14.33 -8.55
CA VAL A 245 4.60 -15.51 -8.65
C VAL A 245 3.64 -15.54 -7.47
N ARG A 246 2.36 -15.79 -7.76
CA ARG A 246 1.33 -16.09 -6.75
C ARG A 246 1.09 -17.60 -6.67
N PRO A 247 0.70 -18.14 -5.51
CA PRO A 247 0.55 -19.57 -5.36
C PRO A 247 -0.66 -20.05 -6.16
N ALA A 248 -0.54 -21.25 -6.73
CA ALA A 248 -1.69 -21.91 -7.32
C ALA A 248 -2.78 -22.08 -6.27
N ALA A 249 -4.05 -21.95 -6.67
CA ALA A 249 -5.16 -22.04 -5.75
C ALA A 249 -6.21 -23.05 -6.20
N ALA A 250 -6.85 -23.69 -5.23
CA ALA A 250 -7.92 -24.64 -5.46
C ALA A 250 -9.01 -24.50 -4.41
N ASN A 251 -10.26 -24.48 -4.87
CA ASN A 251 -11.41 -24.70 -4.01
C ASN A 251 -11.58 -26.21 -3.79
N MET A 252 -11.72 -26.62 -2.53
CA MET A 252 -12.00 -28.00 -2.13
C MET A 252 -12.72 -28.05 -0.78
N ALA A 253 -13.30 -29.19 -0.44
CA ALA A 253 -13.87 -29.39 0.90
C ALA A 253 -12.77 -29.31 1.97
N PHE A 254 -13.04 -28.71 3.13
CA PHE A 254 -12.05 -28.61 4.22
C PHE A 254 -11.47 -29.97 4.63
N SER A 255 -12.29 -31.02 4.65
CA SER A 255 -11.83 -32.41 4.87
C SER A 255 -10.83 -32.90 3.83
N SER A 256 -11.04 -32.55 2.55
CA SER A 256 -10.10 -32.88 1.48
C SER A 256 -8.79 -32.10 1.62
N PHE A 257 -8.86 -30.84 2.06
CA PHE A 257 -7.69 -30.04 2.40
C PHE A 257 -6.86 -30.68 3.50
N VAL A 258 -7.47 -31.02 4.65
CA VAL A 258 -6.76 -31.66 5.77
C VAL A 258 -6.15 -32.98 5.34
N ASN A 259 -6.86 -33.81 4.55
CA ASN A 259 -6.31 -35.05 4.03
C ASN A 259 -5.08 -34.82 3.14
N ARG A 260 -5.14 -33.83 2.23
CA ARG A 260 -4.01 -33.49 1.35
C ARG A 260 -2.82 -32.94 2.12
N LEU A 261 -3.07 -32.04 3.07
CA LEU A 261 -2.07 -31.48 3.97
C LEU A 261 -1.32 -32.59 4.69
N THR A 262 -2.04 -33.51 5.34
CA THR A 262 -1.46 -34.63 6.08
C THR A 262 -0.72 -35.61 5.17
N THR A 263 -1.29 -35.94 4.00
CA THR A 263 -0.65 -36.85 3.03
C THR A 263 0.64 -36.25 2.46
N ALA A 264 0.71 -34.92 2.31
CA ALA A 264 1.86 -34.22 1.76
C ALA A 264 2.95 -33.93 2.81
N LEU A 265 2.74 -34.21 4.09
CA LEU A 265 3.74 -34.01 5.15
C LEU A 265 5.13 -34.60 4.82
N PRO A 266 5.27 -35.80 4.23
CA PRO A 266 6.58 -36.36 3.87
C PRO A 266 7.21 -35.74 2.61
N SER A 267 6.48 -34.90 1.87
CA SER A 267 6.90 -34.30 0.60
C SER A 267 7.28 -32.83 0.75
N THR A 268 7.80 -32.21 -0.32
CA THR A 268 8.03 -30.76 -0.37
C THR A 268 6.76 -29.94 -0.64
N THR A 269 5.70 -30.59 -1.14
CA THR A 269 4.44 -29.90 -1.42
C THR A 269 3.78 -29.48 -0.11
N SER A 270 3.29 -28.24 -0.07
CA SER A 270 2.58 -27.66 1.06
C SER A 270 1.22 -27.14 0.59
N TYR A 271 0.23 -27.29 1.45
CA TYR A 271 -1.09 -26.71 1.30
C TYR A 271 -1.26 -25.67 2.42
N TYR A 272 -1.77 -24.51 2.08
CA TYR A 272 -1.97 -23.44 3.04
C TYR A 272 -3.36 -22.84 2.91
N LEU A 273 -3.99 -22.64 4.04
CA LEU A 273 -5.29 -22.04 4.14
C LEU A 273 -5.10 -20.71 4.86
N GLU A 274 -5.22 -19.64 4.11
CA GLU A 274 -5.05 -18.25 4.55
C GLU A 274 -6.38 -17.50 4.47
N TYR A 275 -6.54 -16.50 5.35
CA TYR A 275 -7.70 -15.60 5.35
C TYR A 275 -9.07 -16.30 5.43
N LEU A 276 -9.18 -17.41 6.19
CA LEU A 276 -10.47 -18.04 6.39
C LEU A 276 -11.33 -17.18 7.32
N SER A 277 -12.35 -16.54 6.76
CA SER A 277 -13.29 -15.74 7.54
C SER A 277 -13.93 -16.55 8.66
N MET A 278 -13.61 -16.23 9.91
CA MET A 278 -14.19 -16.90 11.06
C MET A 278 -15.70 -16.67 11.13
N ALA A 279 -16.16 -15.45 10.85
CA ALA A 279 -17.58 -15.10 10.82
C ALA A 279 -18.39 -15.95 9.82
N THR A 280 -17.78 -16.34 8.70
CA THR A 280 -18.45 -17.15 7.67
C THR A 280 -18.41 -18.65 8.00
N TYR A 281 -17.27 -19.14 8.47
CA TYR A 281 -17.01 -20.58 8.58
C TYR A 281 -17.25 -21.13 9.98
N VAL A 282 -16.87 -20.39 11.02
CA VAL A 282 -16.89 -20.82 12.43
C VAL A 282 -17.34 -19.68 13.37
N PRO A 283 -18.52 -19.05 13.15
CA PRO A 283 -18.98 -17.89 13.91
C PRO A 283 -19.10 -18.15 15.43
N GLU A 284 -19.31 -19.41 15.82
CA GLU A 284 -19.34 -19.82 17.22
C GLU A 284 -17.95 -19.77 17.89
N LEU A 285 -16.87 -20.05 17.14
CA LEU A 285 -15.51 -19.88 17.64
C LEU A 285 -15.13 -18.40 17.74
N LEU A 286 -15.64 -17.57 16.82
CA LEU A 286 -15.47 -16.12 16.90
C LEU A 286 -16.16 -15.52 18.12
N THR A 287 -17.41 -15.94 18.39
CA THR A 287 -18.16 -15.49 19.58
C THR A 287 -17.47 -15.87 20.89
N ASN A 288 -16.83 -17.04 20.93
CA ASN A 288 -16.13 -17.56 22.11
C ASN A 288 -14.62 -17.28 22.07
N ALA A 289 -14.14 -16.45 21.15
CA ALA A 289 -12.72 -16.14 21.07
C ALA A 289 -12.26 -15.37 22.31
N PRO A 290 -10.98 -15.53 22.71
CA PRO A 290 -10.39 -14.75 23.78
C PRO A 290 -10.66 -13.26 23.62
N GLN A 291 -11.06 -12.63 24.72
CA GLN A 291 -11.27 -11.20 24.76
C GLN A 291 -9.98 -10.54 25.27
N PHE A 292 -9.60 -9.44 24.62
CA PHE A 292 -8.42 -8.67 24.98
C PHE A 292 -8.85 -7.27 25.44
N PRO A 293 -9.21 -7.08 26.72
CA PRO A 293 -9.73 -5.80 27.21
C PRO A 293 -8.84 -4.61 26.87
N TRP A 294 -7.52 -4.78 26.98
CA TRP A 294 -6.53 -3.76 26.61
C TRP A 294 -6.57 -3.36 25.13
N ALA A 295 -6.97 -4.26 24.22
CA ALA A 295 -7.17 -3.93 22.81
C ALA A 295 -8.55 -3.31 22.56
N THR A 296 -9.61 -3.89 23.14
CA THR A 296 -10.99 -3.41 22.92
C THR A 296 -11.28 -2.05 23.57
N SER A 297 -10.51 -1.66 24.57
CA SER A 297 -10.59 -0.33 25.20
C SER A 297 -9.71 0.71 24.51
N SER A 298 -8.93 0.34 23.50
CA SER A 298 -8.19 1.28 22.68
C SER A 298 -9.08 1.94 21.62
N PHE A 299 -8.52 2.88 20.86
CA PHE A 299 -9.20 3.47 19.70
C PHE A 299 -9.34 2.51 18.49
N LEU A 300 -8.84 1.27 18.57
CA LEU A 300 -8.94 0.28 17.50
C LEU A 300 -10.30 -0.42 17.49
N GLN A 301 -10.73 -0.81 16.29
CA GLN A 301 -11.91 -1.63 16.05
C GLN A 301 -11.52 -2.86 15.25
N LEU A 302 -12.06 -4.02 15.63
CA LEU A 302 -11.84 -5.25 14.88
C LEU A 302 -12.57 -5.17 13.53
N ASP A 303 -11.80 -5.09 12.44
CA ASP A 303 -12.34 -5.11 11.07
C ASP A 303 -12.60 -6.55 10.60
N VAL A 304 -11.58 -7.41 10.68
CA VAL A 304 -11.64 -8.78 10.16
C VAL A 304 -11.01 -9.78 11.14
N ALA A 305 -11.66 -10.93 11.30
CA ALA A 305 -11.14 -12.08 12.05
C ALA A 305 -10.97 -13.30 11.13
N ASN A 306 -9.73 -13.77 11.02
CA ASN A 306 -9.34 -14.83 10.11
C ASN A 306 -8.69 -16.01 10.85
N LEU A 307 -8.83 -17.20 10.27
CA LEU A 307 -8.09 -18.40 10.68
C LEU A 307 -7.06 -18.77 9.62
N TRP A 308 -5.85 -19.11 10.07
CA TRP A 308 -4.78 -19.65 9.25
C TRP A 308 -4.51 -21.11 9.62
N PHE A 309 -4.34 -21.97 8.63
CA PHE A 309 -4.09 -23.40 8.83
C PHE A 309 -3.04 -23.89 7.83
N GLY A 310 -1.95 -24.49 8.32
CA GLY A 310 -0.87 -25.01 7.48
C GLY A 310 -0.08 -26.13 8.16
N ASP A 311 0.96 -26.60 7.46
CA ASP A 311 1.84 -27.69 7.88
C ASP A 311 3.21 -27.21 8.42
N GLY A 312 3.37 -25.90 8.60
CA GLY A 312 4.62 -25.28 9.05
C GLY A 312 5.69 -25.11 7.96
N LYS A 313 5.43 -25.53 6.71
CA LYS A 313 6.35 -25.33 5.58
C LYS A 313 6.09 -24.03 4.83
N SER A 314 4.92 -23.44 5.01
CA SER A 314 4.49 -22.24 4.29
C SER A 314 5.30 -21.01 4.71
N VAL A 315 6.01 -20.42 3.75
CA VAL A 315 6.75 -19.16 3.93
C VAL A 315 6.00 -18.03 3.22
N GLY A 316 5.60 -17.01 3.98
CA GLY A 316 5.15 -15.74 3.42
C GLY A 316 6.36 -14.83 3.17
N LYS A 317 6.41 -14.16 2.01
CA LYS A 317 7.49 -13.22 1.71
C LYS A 317 7.32 -11.90 2.44
N LEU A 318 8.35 -11.07 2.41
CA LEU A 318 8.30 -9.73 2.97
C LEU A 318 7.18 -8.92 2.31
N HIS A 319 6.32 -8.35 3.15
CA HIS A 319 5.23 -7.45 2.79
C HIS A 319 4.90 -6.58 4.00
N PHE A 320 4.02 -5.61 3.81
CA PHE A 320 3.36 -4.87 4.88
C PHE A 320 1.84 -4.90 4.63
N ASP A 321 1.08 -4.76 5.72
CA ASP A 321 -0.38 -4.66 5.69
C ASP A 321 -0.81 -3.28 6.18
N ALA A 322 -1.98 -2.82 5.73
CA ALA A 322 -2.61 -1.60 6.22
C ALA A 322 -3.48 -1.86 7.48
N TYR A 323 -3.02 -2.74 8.37
CA TYR A 323 -3.76 -3.22 9.54
C TYR A 323 -2.88 -3.37 10.78
N GLU A 324 -3.45 -3.05 11.95
CA GLU A 324 -2.90 -3.44 13.25
C GLU A 324 -3.22 -4.92 13.51
N ASN A 325 -2.27 -5.80 13.22
CA ASN A 325 -2.49 -7.24 13.28
C ASN A 325 -2.28 -7.83 14.69
N LEU A 326 -3.36 -8.37 15.28
CA LEU A 326 -3.33 -9.15 16.53
C LEU A 326 -3.32 -10.66 16.22
N MET A 327 -2.13 -11.23 16.01
CA MET A 327 -1.97 -12.65 15.71
C MET A 327 -1.95 -13.51 16.99
N THR A 328 -2.97 -14.36 17.18
CA THR A 328 -3.06 -15.28 18.32
C THR A 328 -2.79 -16.72 17.89
N MET A 329 -1.72 -17.31 18.43
CA MET A 329 -1.39 -18.72 18.15
C MET A 329 -2.27 -19.67 18.95
N VAL A 330 -3.06 -20.47 18.26
CA VAL A 330 -3.91 -21.52 18.86
C VAL A 330 -3.13 -22.82 19.08
N SER A 331 -2.35 -23.23 18.08
CA SER A 331 -1.51 -24.43 18.12
C SER A 331 -0.27 -24.25 17.23
N GLY A 332 0.84 -24.86 17.63
CA GLY A 332 2.11 -24.78 16.91
C GLY A 332 2.87 -23.47 17.14
N GLN A 333 3.64 -23.06 16.14
CA GLN A 333 4.53 -21.90 16.18
C GLN A 333 4.44 -21.11 14.87
N LYS A 334 4.57 -19.79 14.96
CA LYS A 334 4.82 -18.90 13.82
C LYS A 334 6.11 -18.12 14.08
N GLN A 335 6.97 -18.03 13.08
CA GLN A 335 8.17 -17.21 13.12
C GLN A 335 7.94 -15.98 12.24
N PHE A 336 8.21 -14.80 12.80
CA PHE A 336 8.21 -13.53 12.07
C PHE A 336 9.63 -13.00 11.96
N VAL A 337 9.97 -12.47 10.79
CA VAL A 337 11.16 -11.64 10.57
C VAL A 337 10.62 -10.26 10.23
N LEU A 338 10.82 -9.31 11.14
CA LEU A 338 10.32 -7.95 11.02
C LEU A 338 11.47 -7.01 10.63
N TYR A 339 11.13 -5.99 9.86
CA TYR A 339 12.04 -4.92 9.47
C TYR A 339 11.55 -3.60 10.06
N ASP A 340 12.46 -2.63 10.14
CA ASP A 340 12.13 -1.29 10.61
C ASP A 340 11.08 -0.67 9.67
N PRO A 341 9.88 -0.29 10.16
CA PRO A 341 8.82 0.24 9.32
C PRO A 341 9.18 1.61 8.72
N SER A 342 10.19 2.30 9.25
CA SER A 342 10.64 3.61 8.79
C SER A 342 11.78 3.56 7.76
N ASP A 343 12.40 2.39 7.55
CA ASP A 343 13.52 2.22 6.61
C ASP A 343 13.20 1.19 5.51
N ASN A 344 12.54 1.67 4.45
CA ASN A 344 12.35 0.88 3.24
C ASN A 344 13.48 1.03 2.20
N THR A 345 14.50 1.86 2.47
CA THR A 345 15.55 2.20 1.51
C THR A 345 16.39 0.99 1.07
N ARG A 346 16.42 -0.05 1.91
CA ARG A 346 17.16 -1.30 1.70
C ARG A 346 16.26 -2.48 1.31
N LEU A 347 14.96 -2.25 1.13
CA LEU A 347 13.99 -3.29 0.78
C LEU A 347 13.82 -3.45 -0.73
N TYR A 348 14.42 -2.57 -1.54
CA TYR A 348 14.40 -2.61 -3.00
C TYR A 348 12.98 -2.75 -3.56
N GLU A 349 12.04 -1.96 -3.01
CA GLU A 349 10.67 -1.90 -3.48
C GLU A 349 10.63 -1.40 -4.93
N GLY A 350 9.98 -2.18 -5.79
CA GLY A 350 9.99 -1.94 -7.21
C GLY A 350 8.78 -2.52 -7.90
N HIS A 351 8.60 -2.11 -9.15
CA HIS A 351 7.57 -2.68 -10.01
C HIS A 351 8.09 -3.92 -10.71
N ILE A 352 7.29 -4.98 -10.68
CA ILE A 352 7.62 -6.28 -11.24
C ILE A 352 6.40 -6.84 -11.97
N ARG A 353 6.65 -7.72 -12.95
CA ARG A 353 5.58 -8.44 -13.63
C ARG A 353 5.02 -9.49 -12.69
N GLU A 354 3.71 -9.59 -12.54
CA GLU A 354 3.02 -10.62 -11.78
C GLU A 354 2.52 -11.72 -12.71
N VAL A 355 2.73 -12.98 -12.34
CA VAL A 355 2.16 -14.17 -12.98
C VAL A 355 1.29 -14.94 -11.99
N ARG A 356 0.15 -15.45 -12.47
CA ARG A 356 -0.81 -16.26 -11.67
C ARG A 356 -1.15 -17.58 -12.33
N GLY A 357 -1.06 -18.65 -11.56
CA GLY A 357 -1.35 -20.01 -12.02
C GLY A 357 -2.78 -20.41 -11.77
N ASP A 358 -3.41 -21.05 -12.75
CA ASP A 358 -4.70 -21.72 -12.60
C ASP A 358 -4.58 -23.24 -12.86
N LYS A 359 -5.70 -23.96 -12.69
CA LYS A 359 -5.76 -25.43 -12.87
C LYS A 359 -5.56 -25.90 -14.33
N LYS A 360 -5.53 -24.99 -15.31
CA LYS A 360 -5.41 -25.24 -16.76
C LYS A 360 -4.14 -24.63 -17.37
N GLY A 361 -3.39 -23.81 -16.65
CA GLY A 361 -2.23 -23.06 -17.16
C GLY A 361 -2.15 -21.65 -16.55
N TRP A 362 -1.41 -20.74 -17.19
CA TRP A 362 -1.22 -19.36 -16.73
C TRP A 362 -2.18 -18.44 -17.47
N VAL A 363 -2.87 -17.54 -16.75
CA VAL A 363 -3.99 -16.79 -17.34
C VAL A 363 -3.67 -15.31 -17.52
N HIS A 364 -2.76 -14.69 -16.76
CA HIS A 364 -2.52 -13.24 -16.84
C HIS A 364 -1.10 -12.81 -16.43
N GLU A 365 -0.50 -11.89 -17.20
CA GLU A 365 0.72 -11.14 -16.88
C GLU A 365 0.37 -9.65 -16.76
N ARG A 366 0.65 -9.04 -15.61
CA ARG A 366 0.45 -7.59 -15.38
C ARG A 366 1.60 -7.02 -14.58
N VAL A 367 1.91 -5.74 -14.74
CA VAL A 367 2.85 -5.07 -13.83
C VAL A 367 2.10 -4.66 -12.57
N VAL A 368 2.68 -4.97 -11.40
CA VAL A 368 2.15 -4.61 -10.08
C VAL A 368 3.01 -3.57 -9.39
#